data_AF-A0A935UHU9-F1
#
_entry.id   AF-A0A935UHU9-F1
#
_cell.length_a   1.000
_cell.length_b   1.000
_cell.length_c   1.000
_cell.angle_alpha   90.00
_cell.angle_beta   90.00
_cell.angle_gamma   90.00
#
_symmetry.space_group_name_H-M   'P 1'
#
loop_
_entity.id
_entity.type
_entity.pdbx_description
1 polymer ?
#
loop_
_entity_poly.entity_id
_entity_poly.type
_entity_poly.pdbx_seq_one_letter_code
_entity_poly.pdbx_strand_id
1 'polypeptide(L)'
;MADRLGADDREAFEERAAIIEYDGQLPRAHAECLALLEVLRRNARAVEGLQVLQAEIDGGTEWLLTSDLAFAREHLADIGGREVAVLDPAAVVEEQYGGVAVLGTLG
;
A
#
# COMPACT_ATOMS: atom_id res chain seq x y z
N MET A 1 5.79 -5.71 10.68
CA MET A 1 4.51 -5.06 10.28
C MET A 1 4.72 -3.56 10.14
N ALA A 2 5.32 -2.91 11.15
CA ALA A 2 5.75 -1.52 11.05
C ALA A 2 6.72 -1.25 9.89
N ASP A 3 7.52 -2.22 9.46
CA ASP A 3 8.46 -2.06 8.32
C ASP A 3 7.78 -2.08 6.94
N ARG A 4 6.46 -2.30 6.90
CA ARG A 4 5.64 -2.25 5.69
C ARG A 4 4.86 -0.93 5.56
N LEU A 5 4.96 -0.06 6.55
CA LEU A 5 4.32 1.26 6.53
C LEU A 5 5.05 2.15 5.51
N GLY A 6 4.29 3.01 4.81
CA GLY A 6 4.87 4.11 4.05
C GLY A 6 5.62 5.08 4.96
N ALA A 7 6.43 5.98 4.39
CA ALA A 7 7.29 6.89 5.16
C ALA A 7 6.51 7.71 6.20
N ASP A 8 5.41 8.33 5.79
CA ASP A 8 4.58 9.18 6.67
C ASP A 8 3.92 8.37 7.80
N ASP A 9 3.38 7.19 7.48
CA ASP A 9 2.77 6.30 8.48
C ASP A 9 3.81 5.71 9.43
N ARG A 10 5.04 5.48 8.95
CA ARG A 10 6.16 5.01 9.75
C ARG A 10 6.62 6.08 10.73
N GLU A 11 6.75 7.33 10.28
CA GLU A 11 7.08 8.46 11.15
C GLU A 11 6.01 8.62 12.25
N ALA A 12 4.73 8.63 11.87
CA ALA A 12 3.62 8.71 12.81
C ALA A 12 3.60 7.53 13.81
N PHE A 13 3.93 6.31 13.37
CA PHE A 13 4.11 5.14 14.22
C PHE A 13 5.23 5.35 15.25
N GLU A 14 6.42 5.78 14.81
CA GLU A 14 7.60 5.92 15.66
C GLU A 14 7.43 7.02 16.71
N GLU A 15 6.91 8.18 16.31
CA GLU A 15 6.58 9.28 17.23
C GLU A 15 5.57 8.83 18.28
N ARG A 16 4.50 8.14 17.85
CA ARG A 16 3.46 7.68 18.77
C ARG A 16 3.96 6.60 19.72
N ALA A 17 4.79 5.68 19.23
CA ALA A 17 5.42 4.65 20.06
C ALA A 17 6.31 5.28 21.13
N ALA A 18 7.09 6.31 20.79
CA ALA A 18 7.92 7.03 21.74
C ALA A 18 7.08 7.75 22.81
N ILE A 19 6.01 8.46 22.42
CA ILE A 19 5.12 9.13 23.37
C ILE A 19 4.49 8.12 24.34
N ILE A 20 3.97 7.00 23.84
CA ILE A 20 3.33 5.98 24.69
C ILE A 20 4.36 5.29 25.60
N GLU A 21 5.59 5.07 25.13
CA GLU A 21 6.68 4.52 25.93
C GLU A 21 7.04 5.44 27.11
N TYR A 22 7.33 6.72 26.82
CA TYR A 22 7.86 7.64 27.83
C TYR A 22 6.77 8.26 28.70
N ASP A 23 5.68 8.76 28.10
CA ASP A 23 4.61 9.45 28.83
C ASP A 23 3.62 8.44 29.43
N GLY A 24 3.35 7.36 28.70
CA GLY A 24 2.48 6.26 29.16
C GLY A 24 3.18 5.26 30.08
N GLN A 25 4.52 5.35 30.21
CA GLN A 25 5.37 4.44 31.00
C GLN A 25 5.16 2.96 30.66
N LEU A 26 4.87 2.67 29.39
CA LEU A 26 4.67 1.31 28.92
C LEU A 26 5.98 0.73 28.37
N PRO A 27 6.21 -0.60 28.52
CA PRO A 27 7.32 -1.25 27.83
C PRO A 27 7.26 -1.00 26.32
N ARG A 28 8.43 -0.79 25.69
CA ARG A 28 8.53 -0.45 24.26
C ARG A 28 7.66 -1.31 23.35
N ALA A 29 7.71 -2.63 23.53
CA ALA A 29 6.92 -3.57 22.73
C ALA A 29 5.40 -3.33 22.83
N HIS A 30 4.91 -2.93 24.01
CA HIS A 30 3.49 -2.61 24.21
C HIS A 30 3.14 -1.25 23.58
N ALA A 31 4.02 -0.26 23.72
CA ALA A 31 3.87 1.06 23.11
C ALA A 31 3.80 0.97 21.57
N GLU A 32 4.67 0.15 20.96
CA GLU A 32 4.66 -0.12 19.52
C GLU A 32 3.35 -0.79 19.07
N CYS A 33 2.85 -1.79 19.80
CA CYS A 33 1.56 -2.39 19.48
C CYS A 33 0.41 -1.37 19.47
N LEU A 34 0.35 -0.48 20.46
CA LEU A 34 -0.69 0.55 20.54
C LEU A 34 -0.54 1.62 19.45
N ALA A 35 0.70 2.05 19.18
CA ALA A 35 0.99 2.99 18.11
C ALA A 35 0.60 2.43 16.73
N LEU A 36 0.89 1.16 16.47
CA LEU A 36 0.50 0.49 15.24
C LEU A 36 -1.03 0.43 15.09
N LEU A 37 -1.76 0.08 16.15
CA LEU A 37 -3.23 0.10 16.13
C LEU A 37 -3.78 1.51 15.84
N GLU A 38 -3.13 2.56 16.32
CA GLU A 38 -3.55 3.93 16.04
C GLU A 38 -3.33 4.30 14.57
N VAL A 39 -2.21 3.91 13.97
CA VAL A 39 -1.93 4.08 12.53
C VAL A 39 -2.96 3.32 11.70
N LEU A 40 -3.21 2.06 12.03
CA LEU A 40 -4.22 1.21 11.37
C LEU A 40 -5.63 1.79 11.45
N ARG A 41 -5.99 2.40 12.59
CA ARG A 41 -7.30 3.02 12.78
C ARG A 41 -7.48 4.27 11.92
N ARG A 42 -6.39 5.00 11.66
CA ARG A 42 -6.40 6.23 10.83
C ARG A 42 -6.36 5.91 9.34
N ASN A 43 -5.62 4.88 8.96
CA ASN A 43 -5.47 4.46 7.58
C ASN A 43 -5.33 2.93 7.50
N ALA A 44 -6.45 2.22 7.33
CA ALA A 44 -6.44 0.76 7.20
C ALA A 44 -5.61 0.30 5.97
N ARG A 45 -5.51 1.14 4.93
CA ARG A 45 -4.73 0.84 3.72
C ARG A 45 -3.23 0.75 3.96
N ALA A 46 -2.71 1.32 5.04
CA ALA A 46 -1.29 1.30 5.39
C ALA A 46 -0.71 -0.12 5.58
N VAL A 47 -1.57 -1.14 5.73
CA VAL A 47 -1.17 -2.56 5.85
C VAL A 47 -1.80 -3.49 4.82
N GLU A 48 -2.69 -2.98 3.96
CA GLU A 48 -3.40 -3.84 3.00
C GLU A 48 -2.45 -4.40 1.93
N GLY A 49 -1.25 -3.82 1.76
CA GLY A 49 -0.25 -4.31 0.82
C GLY A 49 -0.71 -4.20 -0.63
N LEU A 50 -1.72 -3.37 -0.89
CA LEU A 50 -2.22 -3.10 -2.22
C LEU A 50 -1.21 -2.23 -2.96
N GLN A 51 -0.85 -2.67 -4.15
CA GLN A 51 0.03 -1.97 -5.08
C GLN A 51 -0.69 -1.85 -6.42
N VAL A 52 -0.38 -0.80 -7.16
CA VAL A 52 -0.80 -0.69 -8.55
C VAL A 52 0.35 -1.06 -9.46
N LEU A 53 0.12 -2.00 -10.37
CA LEU A 53 1.02 -2.37 -11.45
C LEU A 53 0.51 -1.72 -12.74
N GLN A 54 1.29 -0.78 -13.28
CA GLN A 54 1.08 -0.26 -14.62
C GLN A 54 1.59 -1.29 -15.63
N ALA A 55 0.74 -1.64 -16.59
CA ALA A 55 1.04 -2.66 -17.58
C ALA A 55 0.72 -2.17 -19.00
N GLU A 56 1.40 -2.75 -19.98
CA GLU A 56 1.06 -2.65 -21.39
C GLU A 56 0.38 -3.96 -21.81
N ILE A 57 -0.86 -3.89 -22.28
CA ILE A 57 -1.67 -5.04 -22.73
C ILE A 57 -2.31 -4.63 -24.05
N ASP A 58 -2.12 -5.45 -25.10
CA ASP A 58 -2.59 -5.16 -26.47
C ASP A 58 -2.23 -3.77 -27.01
N GLY A 59 -1.08 -3.23 -26.59
CA GLY A 59 -0.60 -1.89 -26.95
C GLY A 59 -1.31 -0.73 -26.21
N GLY A 60 -2.25 -1.04 -25.31
CA GLY A 60 -2.87 -0.10 -24.38
C GLY A 60 -2.17 -0.09 -23.01
N THR A 61 -2.33 1.00 -22.26
CA THR A 61 -1.91 1.07 -20.86
C THR A 61 -3.05 0.63 -19.96
N GLU A 62 -2.80 -0.38 -19.13
CA GLU A 62 -3.72 -0.93 -18.14
C GLU A 62 -3.17 -0.75 -16.72
N TRP A 63 -4.06 -0.68 -15.75
CA TRP A 63 -3.73 -0.43 -14.34
C TRP A 63 -4.30 -1.54 -13.47
N LEU A 64 -3.41 -2.39 -12.95
CA LEU A 64 -3.75 -3.57 -12.16
C LEU A 64 -3.61 -3.27 -10.68
N LEU A 65 -4.65 -3.48 -9.89
CA LEU A 65 -4.57 -3.45 -8.43
C LEU A 65 -4.28 -4.86 -7.90
N THR A 66 -3.20 -5.04 -7.14
CA THR A 66 -2.81 -6.35 -6.61
C THR A 66 -2.37 -6.27 -5.15
N SER A 67 -2.61 -7.35 -4.40
CA SER A 67 -2.02 -7.59 -3.06
C SER A 67 -0.81 -8.53 -3.11
N ASP A 68 -0.55 -9.16 -4.27
CA ASP A 68 0.58 -10.04 -4.54
C ASP A 68 1.19 -9.70 -5.89
N LEU A 69 2.32 -9.00 -5.85
CA LEU A 69 3.01 -8.54 -7.05
C LEU A 69 3.66 -9.69 -7.83
N ALA A 70 4.09 -10.77 -7.15
CA ALA A 70 4.69 -11.91 -7.83
C ALA A 70 3.63 -12.63 -8.67
N PHE A 71 2.46 -12.90 -8.06
CA PHE A 71 1.32 -13.47 -8.78
C PHE A 71 0.86 -12.57 -9.93
N ALA A 72 0.75 -11.25 -9.71
CA ALA A 72 0.32 -10.33 -10.76
C ALA A 72 1.26 -10.31 -11.97
N ARG A 73 2.57 -10.43 -11.75
CA ARG A 73 3.58 -10.52 -12.83
C ARG A 73 3.46 -11.80 -13.64
N GLU A 74 3.30 -12.93 -12.97
CA GLU A 74 3.08 -14.22 -13.63
C GLU A 74 1.79 -14.16 -14.47
N HIS A 75 0.70 -13.68 -13.88
CA HIS A 75 -0.58 -13.55 -14.57
C HIS A 75 -0.51 -12.58 -15.76
N LEU A 76 0.21 -11.46 -15.61
CA LEU A 76 0.44 -10.51 -16.71
C LEU A 76 1.22 -11.14 -17.86
N ALA A 77 2.23 -11.95 -17.56
CA ALA A 77 3.00 -12.66 -18.58
C ALA A 77 2.15 -13.71 -19.32
N ASP A 78 1.26 -14.41 -18.61
CA ASP A 78 0.37 -15.42 -19.19
C ASP A 78 -0.61 -14.82 -20.21
N ILE A 79 -1.07 -13.59 -19.99
CA ILE A 79 -1.93 -12.84 -20.93
C ILE A 79 -1.15 -12.05 -21.99
N GLY A 80 0.18 -12.20 -22.05
CA GLY A 80 1.05 -11.54 -23.03
C GLY A 80 1.29 -10.05 -22.76
N GLY A 81 0.96 -9.56 -21.56
CA GLY A 81 1.21 -8.18 -21.17
C GLY A 81 2.63 -7.95 -20.65
N ARG A 82 2.99 -6.67 -20.47
CA ARG A 82 4.32 -6.23 -20.02
C ARG A 82 4.22 -5.26 -18.86
N GLU A 83 4.98 -5.50 -17.80
CA GLU A 83 5.11 -4.53 -16.70
C GLU A 83 5.82 -3.25 -17.18
N VAL A 84 5.25 -2.11 -16.78
CA VAL A 84 5.83 -0.78 -16.98
C VAL A 84 6.37 -0.23 -15.66
N ALA A 85 5.57 -0.23 -14.60
CA ALA A 85 5.95 0.31 -13.29
C ALA A 85 5.07 -0.22 -12.14
N VAL A 86 5.58 -0.14 -10.91
CA VAL A 86 4.81 -0.39 -9.68
C VAL A 86 4.67 0.92 -8.91
N LEU A 87 3.44 1.25 -8.54
CA LEU A 87 3.03 2.58 -8.08
C LEU A 87 2.12 2.48 -6.85
N ASP A 88 2.04 3.59 -6.12
CA ASP A 88 1.13 3.74 -5.00
C ASP A 88 -0.32 3.89 -5.50
N PRO A 89 -1.29 3.12 -4.96
CA PRO A 89 -2.67 3.21 -5.41
C PRO A 89 -3.33 4.58 -5.22
N ALA A 90 -3.01 5.30 -4.14
CA ALA A 90 -3.61 6.62 -3.90
C ALA A 90 -3.09 7.64 -4.93
N ALA A 91 -1.78 7.63 -5.19
CA ALA A 91 -1.19 8.48 -6.22
C ALA A 91 -1.79 8.22 -7.62
N VAL A 92 -1.97 6.95 -8.01
CA VAL A 92 -2.58 6.62 -9.31
C VAL A 92 -4.03 7.08 -9.39
N VAL A 93 -4.83 6.86 -8.34
CA VAL A 93 -6.24 7.29 -8.33
C VAL A 93 -6.36 8.80 -8.48
N GLU A 94 -5.51 9.57 -7.79
CA GLU A 94 -5.51 11.03 -7.88
C GLU A 94 -4.99 11.52 -9.24
N GLU A 95 -3.79 11.10 -9.63
CA GLU A 95 -3.08 11.66 -10.79
C GLU A 95 -3.64 11.18 -12.12
N GLN A 96 -4.05 9.91 -12.22
CA GLN A 96 -4.49 9.30 -13.49
C GLN A 96 -5.99 9.27 -13.66
N TYR A 97 -6.74 9.19 -12.56
CA TYR A 97 -8.19 9.01 -12.58
C TYR A 97 -8.97 10.18 -11.95
N GLY A 98 -8.29 11.23 -11.49
CA GLY A 98 -8.95 12.42 -10.94
C GLY A 98 -9.73 12.14 -9.65
N GLY A 99 -9.25 11.21 -8.83
CA GLY A 99 -9.78 10.90 -7.50
C GLY A 99 -10.78 9.74 -7.45
N VAL A 100 -11.18 9.14 -8.58
CA VAL A 100 -12.07 7.98 -8.57
C VAL A 100 -11.76 6.99 -9.69
N ALA A 101 -11.55 5.71 -9.33
CA ALA A 101 -11.34 4.61 -10.28
C ALA A 101 -12.42 3.53 -10.10
N VAL A 102 -12.71 2.81 -11.18
CA VAL A 102 -13.61 1.65 -11.18
C VAL A 102 -12.76 0.38 -11.27
N LEU A 103 -13.05 -0.61 -10.44
CA LEU A 103 -12.45 -1.94 -10.58
C LEU A 103 -13.20 -2.73 -11.65
N GLY A 104 -12.46 -3.20 -12.66
CA GLY A 104 -12.95 -4.11 -13.69
C GLY A 104 -12.29 -5.49 -13.57
N THR A 105 -12.79 -6.45 -14.33
CA THR A 105 -12.11 -7.74 -14.53
C THR A 105 -11.02 -7.58 -15.57
N LEU A 106 -9.84 -8.14 -15.29
CA LEU A 106 -8.82 -8.31 -16.32
C LEU A 106 -9.30 -9.39 -17.30
N GLY A 107 -9.17 -9.09 -18.60
CA GLY A 107 -9.65 -9.93 -19.71
C GLY A 107 -8.89 -11.23 -19.86
#